data_AF-A0A8T2QH69-F1
#
_entry.id   AF-A0A8T2QH69-F1
#
_cell.length_a   1.000
_cell.length_b   1.000
_cell.length_c   1.000
_cell.angle_alpha   90.00
_cell.angle_beta   90.00
_cell.angle_gamma   90.00
#
_symmetry.space_group_name_H-M   'P 1'
#
loop_
_entity.id
_entity.type
_entity.pdbx_description
1 polymer ?
#
loop_
_entity_poly.entity_id
_entity_poly.type
_entity_poly.pdbx_seq_one_letter_code
_entity_poly.pdbx_strand_id
1 'polypeptide(L)'
;MKSGPCRDSFIEWEECVEQAEKDKEDMVEKCHKVTFLLKECMEKYSDYYEPVLQAERAMNDEAEAEAAASVAVSDQDSEERESTFENPSSSEDVGQLAERVDSVLLSSEGPPSE
;
A
#
# COMPACT_ATOMS: atom_id res chain seq x y z
N MET A 1 -17.45 1.82 -5.07
CA MET A 1 -18.50 0.80 -5.39
C MET A 1 -19.82 1.01 -4.63
N LYS A 2 -20.08 2.19 -4.03
CA LYS A 2 -21.32 2.52 -3.30
C LYS A 2 -22.55 2.77 -4.21
N SER A 3 -22.39 2.57 -5.52
CA SER A 3 -23.43 2.69 -6.54
C SER A 3 -23.19 1.65 -7.63
N GLY A 4 -24.24 1.33 -8.40
CA GLY A 4 -24.19 0.34 -9.47
C GLY A 4 -24.68 -1.04 -9.06
N PRO A 5 -24.49 -2.05 -9.92
CA PRO A 5 -25.14 -3.36 -9.80
C PRO A 5 -24.66 -4.19 -8.59
N CYS A 6 -23.46 -3.92 -8.06
CA CYS A 6 -22.91 -4.62 -6.90
C CYS A 6 -23.00 -3.82 -5.59
N ARG A 7 -23.83 -2.77 -5.55
CA ARG A 7 -23.98 -1.92 -4.36
C ARG A 7 -24.33 -2.74 -3.12
N ASP A 8 -25.28 -3.66 -3.22
CA ASP A 8 -25.77 -4.38 -2.05
C ASP A 8 -24.73 -5.39 -1.54
N SER A 9 -24.04 -6.12 -2.43
CA SER A 9 -22.91 -6.97 -2.06
C SER A 9 -21.75 -6.18 -1.45
N PHE A 10 -21.56 -4.93 -1.86
CA PHE A 10 -20.56 -4.04 -1.28
C PHE A 10 -20.94 -3.61 0.14
N ILE A 11 -22.22 -3.32 0.40
CA ILE A 11 -22.72 -2.99 1.75
C ILE A 11 -22.56 -4.20 2.68
N GLU A 12 -22.91 -5.42 2.23
CA GLU A 12 -22.71 -6.64 3.03
C GLU A 12 -21.23 -6.87 3.38
N TRP A 13 -20.33 -6.56 2.45
CA TRP A 13 -18.90 -6.60 2.71
C TRP A 13 -18.49 -5.53 3.74
N GLU A 14 -18.91 -4.26 3.59
CA GLU A 14 -18.62 -3.18 4.56
C GLU A 14 -19.11 -3.56 5.97
N GLU A 15 -20.32 -4.08 6.10
CA GLU A 15 -20.89 -4.52 7.38
C GLU A 15 -20.07 -5.66 8.00
N CYS A 16 -19.59 -6.61 7.19
CA CYS A 16 -18.71 -7.67 7.66
C CYS A 16 -17.36 -7.12 8.16
N VAL A 17 -16.74 -6.21 7.41
CA VAL A 17 -15.47 -5.57 7.79
C VAL A 17 -15.62 -4.82 9.10
N GLU A 18 -16.65 -3.99 9.23
CA GLU A 18 -16.93 -3.27 10.47
C GLU A 18 -17.12 -4.22 11.65
N GLN A 19 -17.77 -5.36 11.45
CA GLN A 19 -17.95 -6.36 12.49
C GLN A 19 -16.65 -7.10 12.83
N ALA A 20 -15.79 -7.37 11.85
CA ALA A 20 -14.46 -7.93 12.09
C ALA A 20 -13.61 -6.99 12.96
N GLU A 21 -13.62 -5.70 12.66
CA GLU A 21 -12.91 -4.68 13.43
C GLU A 21 -13.44 -4.57 14.87
N LYS A 22 -14.76 -4.51 15.05
CA LYS A 22 -15.41 -4.45 16.37
C LYS A 22 -15.05 -5.67 17.24
N ASP A 23 -15.01 -6.85 16.63
CA ASP A 23 -14.72 -8.12 17.33
C ASP A 23 -13.21 -8.40 17.44
N LYS A 24 -12.35 -7.57 16.81
CA LYS A 24 -10.90 -7.77 16.67
C LYS A 24 -10.55 -9.12 16.04
N GLU A 25 -11.38 -9.56 15.09
CA GLU A 25 -11.17 -10.76 14.30
C GLU A 25 -10.41 -10.41 13.01
N ASP A 26 -9.72 -11.39 12.43
CA ASP A 26 -9.11 -11.20 11.13
C ASP A 26 -10.19 -11.05 10.05
N MET A 27 -10.23 -9.88 9.42
CA MET A 27 -11.20 -9.53 8.38
C MET A 27 -11.11 -10.47 7.18
N VAL A 28 -9.89 -10.91 6.80
CA VAL A 28 -9.70 -11.77 5.63
C VAL A 28 -10.37 -13.11 5.87
N GLU A 29 -10.11 -13.74 7.00
CA GLU A 29 -10.76 -15.01 7.36
C GLU A 29 -12.27 -14.86 7.61
N LYS A 30 -12.71 -13.83 8.35
CA LYS A 30 -14.15 -13.64 8.66
C LYS A 30 -14.98 -13.33 7.40
N CYS A 31 -14.46 -12.45 6.54
CA CYS A 31 -15.20 -11.89 5.42
C CYS A 31 -14.85 -12.50 4.06
N HIS A 32 -14.05 -13.58 4.00
CA HIS A 32 -13.65 -14.21 2.72
C HIS A 32 -14.85 -14.54 1.83
N LYS A 33 -15.95 -15.04 2.41
CA LYS A 33 -17.12 -15.47 1.63
C LYS A 33 -17.85 -14.29 1.00
N VAL A 34 -18.08 -13.22 1.76
CA VAL A 34 -18.74 -12.00 1.24
C VAL A 34 -17.82 -11.24 0.29
N THR A 35 -16.51 -11.24 0.53
CA THR A 35 -15.51 -10.72 -0.40
C THR A 35 -15.55 -11.47 -1.73
N PHE A 36 -15.66 -12.80 -1.70
CA PHE A 36 -15.78 -13.61 -2.92
C PHE A 36 -17.06 -13.28 -3.70
N LEU A 37 -18.21 -13.13 -3.02
CA LEU A 37 -19.48 -12.76 -3.67
C LEU A 37 -19.42 -11.35 -4.28
N LEU A 38 -18.82 -10.39 -3.59
CA LEU A 38 -18.58 -9.05 -4.12
C LEU A 38 -17.72 -9.12 -5.39
N LYS A 39 -16.64 -9.90 -5.37
CA LYS A 39 -15.77 -10.11 -6.53
C LYS A 39 -16.53 -10.73 -7.70
N GLU A 40 -17.29 -11.81 -7.49
CA GLU A 40 -18.09 -12.44 -8.56
C GLU A 40 -19.09 -11.45 -9.17
N CYS A 41 -19.69 -10.59 -8.35
CA CYS A 41 -20.56 -9.54 -8.85
C CYS A 41 -19.79 -8.56 -9.76
N MET A 42 -18.63 -8.08 -9.32
CA MET A 42 -17.82 -7.16 -10.12
C MET A 42 -17.38 -7.76 -11.44
N GLU A 43 -16.96 -9.02 -11.45
CA GLU A 43 -16.56 -9.74 -12.67
C GLU A 43 -17.73 -9.91 -13.63
N LYS A 44 -18.93 -10.20 -13.12
CA LYS A 44 -20.15 -10.30 -13.93
C LYS A 44 -20.54 -8.96 -14.57
N TYR A 45 -20.26 -7.85 -13.91
CA TYR A 45 -20.54 -6.50 -14.39
C TYR A 45 -19.25 -5.76 -14.76
N SER A 46 -18.26 -6.47 -15.32
CA SER A 46 -16.96 -5.91 -15.66
C SER A 46 -17.09 -4.65 -16.51
N ASP A 47 -17.98 -4.64 -17.50
CA ASP A 47 -18.19 -3.51 -18.41
C ASP A 47 -18.60 -2.21 -17.70
N TYR A 48 -19.24 -2.32 -16.52
CA TYR A 48 -19.60 -1.16 -15.69
C TYR A 48 -18.37 -0.60 -14.93
N TYR A 49 -17.47 -1.46 -14.48
CA TYR A 49 -16.30 -1.08 -13.65
C TYR A 49 -15.04 -0.81 -14.48
N GLU A 50 -14.90 -1.46 -15.63
CA GLU A 50 -13.72 -1.42 -16.51
C GLU A 50 -13.30 0.00 -16.92
N PRO A 51 -14.20 0.96 -17.25
CA PRO A 51 -13.78 2.30 -17.64
C PRO A 51 -13.01 3.04 -16.55
N VAL A 52 -13.41 2.86 -15.29
CA VAL A 52 -12.72 3.47 -14.16
C VAL A 52 -11.39 2.78 -13.91
N LEU A 53 -11.35 1.45 -14.00
CA LEU A 53 -10.14 0.64 -13.83
C LEU A 53 -9.10 0.90 -14.93
N GLN A 54 -9.53 1.25 -16.14
CA GLN A 54 -8.64 1.65 -17.22
C GLN A 54 -8.05 3.04 -16.96
N ALA A 55 -8.87 3.99 -16.50
CA ALA A 55 -8.40 5.32 -16.13
C ALA A 55 -7.39 5.26 -14.97
N GLU A 56 -7.66 4.43 -13.95
CA GLU A 56 -6.74 4.19 -12.83
C GLU A 56 -5.41 3.60 -13.30
N ARG A 57 -5.45 2.59 -14.20
CA ARG A 57 -4.24 1.98 -14.77
C ARG A 57 -3.41 2.98 -15.58
N ALA A 58 -4.05 3.78 -16.44
CA ALA A 58 -3.36 4.80 -17.22
C ALA A 58 -2.64 5.82 -16.34
N MET A 59 -3.29 6.28 -15.25
CA MET A 59 -2.65 7.20 -14.30
C MET A 59 -1.48 6.55 -13.55
N ASN A 60 -1.59 5.27 -13.19
CA ASN A 60 -0.51 4.54 -12.55
C ASN A 60 0.70 4.38 -13.48
N ASP A 61 0.47 3.98 -14.74
CA ASP A 61 1.53 3.80 -15.73
C ASP A 61 2.25 5.13 -16.02
N GLU A 62 1.52 6.24 -16.09
CA GLU A 62 2.09 7.59 -16.22
C GLU A 62 2.97 7.95 -15.00
N ALA A 63 2.47 7.74 -13.78
CA ALA A 63 3.22 8.01 -12.55
C ALA A 63 4.50 7.17 -12.45
N GLU A 64 4.44 5.88 -12.84
CA GLU A 64 5.61 5.00 -12.88
C GLU A 64 6.64 5.45 -13.93
N ALA A 65 6.19 5.91 -15.11
CA ALA A 65 7.07 6.42 -16.15
C ALA A 65 7.79 7.72 -15.73
N GLU A 66 7.07 8.63 -15.07
CA GLU A 66 7.67 9.85 -14.50
C GLU A 66 8.68 9.54 -13.40
N ALA A 67 8.35 8.60 -12.50
CA ALA A 67 9.27 8.15 -11.45
C ALA A 67 10.55 7.56 -12.06
N ALA A 68 10.42 6.67 -13.04
CA ALA A 68 11.56 6.07 -13.74
C ALA A 68 12.41 7.12 -14.49
N ALA A 69 11.76 8.10 -15.14
CA ALA A 69 12.47 9.18 -15.81
C ALA A 69 13.26 10.04 -14.81
N SER A 70 12.69 10.38 -13.64
CA SER A 70 13.35 11.20 -12.61
C SER A 70 14.63 10.56 -12.02
N VAL A 71 14.64 9.23 -11.89
CA VAL A 71 15.82 8.47 -11.46
C VAL A 71 16.91 8.53 -12.53
N ALA A 72 16.53 8.38 -13.81
CA ALA A 72 17.49 8.43 -14.92
C ALA A 72 18.16 9.80 -15.12
N VAL A 73 17.52 10.91 -14.71
CA VAL A 73 18.14 12.25 -14.75
C VAL A 73 19.09 12.51 -13.58
N SER A 74 18.98 11.75 -12.49
CA SER A 74 19.79 11.94 -11.28
C SER A 74 21.16 11.26 -11.37
N ASP A 75 21.34 10.30 -12.29
CA ASP A 75 22.63 9.62 -12.54
C ASP A 75 23.63 10.43 -13.40
N GLN A 76 23.24 11.59 -13.96
CA GLN A 76 24.12 12.41 -14.80
C GLN A 76 24.98 13.45 -14.05
N ASP A 77 24.86 13.57 -12.73
CA ASP A 77 25.75 14.42 -11.89
C ASP A 77 26.65 13.56 -10.99
N SER A 78 27.26 12.50 -11.54
CA SER A 78 28.24 11.65 -10.84
C SER A 78 29.32 11.11 -11.77
N GLU A 79 29.81 11.94 -12.69
CA GLU A 79 31.09 11.70 -13.40
C GLU A 79 32.23 12.55 -12.81
N GLU A 80 32.49 12.45 -11.50
CA GLU A 80 33.85 12.51 -10.93
C GLU A 80 33.80 12.09 -9.46
N ARG A 81 33.94 10.79 -9.18
CA ARG A 81 34.72 10.22 -8.05
C ARG A 81 34.83 8.70 -8.26
N GLU A 82 35.79 8.33 -9.09
CA GLU A 82 36.43 7.03 -8.99
C GLU A 82 37.13 6.93 -7.62
N SER A 83 36.70 5.98 -6.79
CA SER A 83 37.61 5.05 -6.13
C SER A 83 36.83 4.04 -5.28
N THR A 84 36.85 2.80 -5.74
CA THR A 84 37.13 1.59 -4.95
C THR A 84 36.35 1.41 -3.63
N PHE A 85 35.42 0.44 -3.61
CA PHE A 85 35.65 -0.73 -2.77
C PHE A 85 34.77 -1.90 -3.21
N GLU A 86 35.41 -3.05 -3.31
CA GLU A 86 34.90 -4.31 -3.78
C GLU A 86 33.72 -4.82 -2.93
N ASN A 87 32.79 -5.49 -3.60
CA ASN A 87 31.93 -6.47 -2.97
C ASN A 87 32.82 -7.52 -2.27
N PRO A 88 32.49 -7.90 -1.03
CA PRO A 88 32.21 -9.31 -0.86
C PRO A 88 30.88 -9.54 -0.15
N SER A 89 30.00 -10.23 -0.88
CA SER A 89 29.24 -11.40 -0.44
C SER A 89 29.37 -11.81 1.04
N SER A 90 28.20 -12.03 1.64
CA SER A 90 27.90 -13.05 2.65
C SER A 90 27.90 -12.64 4.13
N SER A 91 26.76 -13.01 4.74
CA SER A 91 26.53 -13.50 6.11
C SER A 91 26.64 -12.54 7.30
N GLU A 92 25.49 -12.42 7.99
CA GLU A 92 25.31 -12.28 9.44
C GLU A 92 25.62 -10.91 10.09
N ASP A 93 24.59 -10.09 10.30
CA ASP A 93 24.44 -9.33 11.55
C ASP A 93 22.95 -9.09 11.86
N VAL A 94 22.45 -9.90 12.80
CA VAL A 94 21.14 -9.74 13.44
C VAL A 94 21.44 -9.01 14.76
N GLY A 95 21.58 -7.68 14.74
CA GLY A 95 22.13 -7.03 15.94
C GLY A 95 22.03 -5.52 16.13
N GLN A 96 21.43 -4.72 15.24
CA GLN A 96 21.48 -3.26 15.44
C GLN A 96 20.29 -2.44 14.87
N LEU A 97 19.04 -2.86 15.14
CA LEU A 97 17.83 -2.06 14.83
C LEU A 97 17.02 -1.66 16.08
N ALA A 98 17.58 -1.77 17.28
CA ALA A 98 16.88 -1.41 18.52
C ALA A 98 17.07 0.06 18.96
N GLU A 99 18.11 0.77 18.52
CA GLU A 99 18.44 2.08 19.11
C GLU A 99 17.97 3.32 18.32
N ARG A 100 17.40 3.16 17.11
CA ARG A 100 16.96 4.31 16.30
C ARG A 100 15.48 4.67 16.46
N VAL A 101 14.67 3.82 17.07
CA VAL A 101 13.22 4.05 17.24
C VAL A 101 12.93 4.91 18.48
N ASP A 102 13.77 4.84 19.53
CA ASP A 102 13.59 5.60 20.77
C ASP A 102 13.84 7.12 20.59
N SER A 103 14.69 7.51 19.64
CA SER A 103 14.97 8.93 19.39
C SER A 103 13.80 9.67 18.72
N VAL A 104 12.94 8.96 17.99
CA VAL A 104 11.82 9.58 17.25
C VAL A 104 10.59 9.77 18.16
N LEU A 105 10.40 8.92 19.17
CA LEU A 105 9.21 8.97 20.03
C LEU A 105 9.23 10.09 21.08
N LEU A 106 10.40 10.62 21.47
CA LEU A 106 10.50 11.60 22.56
C LEU A 106 10.18 13.06 22.19
N SER A 107 9.91 13.39 20.91
CA SER A 107 9.72 14.79 20.49
C SER A 107 8.25 15.26 20.43
N SER A 108 7.26 14.43 20.81
CA SER A 108 5.83 14.79 20.65
C SER A 108 5.03 15.05 21.95
N GLU A 109 5.64 14.96 23.13
CA GLU A 109 4.93 15.32 24.38
C GLU A 109 4.96 16.84 24.60
N GLY A 110 3.88 17.51 24.18
CA GLY A 110 3.59 18.88 24.59
C GLY A 110 3.28 18.97 26.10
N PRO A 111 3.52 20.12 26.75
CA PRO A 111 3.38 20.25 28.19
C PRO A 111 1.91 20.17 28.66
N PRO A 112 1.64 19.58 29.84
CA PRO A 112 0.30 19.58 30.42
C PRO A 112 -0.12 20.99 30.85
N SER A 113 -1.37 21.35 30.52
CA SER A 113 -2.05 22.53 31.05
C SER A 113 -2.73 22.18 32.38
N GLU A 114 -2.66 23.14 33.30
CA GLU A 114 -2.99 23.12 34.74
C GLU A 114 -4.38 22.60 35.14
#